data_AF-A0A835U098-F1
#
_entry.id   AF-A0A835U098-F1
#
_cell.length_a   1.000
_cell.length_b   1.000
_cell.length_c   1.000
_cell.angle_alpha   90.00
_cell.angle_beta   90.00
_cell.angle_gamma   90.00
#
_symmetry.space_group_name_H-M   'P 1'
#
loop_
_entity.id
_entity.type
_entity.pdbx_description
1 polymer ?
#
loop_
_entity_poly.entity_id
_entity_poly.type
_entity_poly.pdbx_seq_one_letter_code
_entity_poly.pdbx_strand_id
1 'polypeptide(L)'
;MSLLQEEIQLKEEAENNLAAFRAVSTCPVDVDAATLARIDLERRIESLQEEIAFLKKVHEEEIRELQAQLQEQHIQVEMDISKPDLTAALRDIRAQYESIAAKNIAEAEEWYKSKVSDLTQAANKNNDALRQAKQEMLEYRHQIQSYTCEIDALKGTNDSLMRQMREMEERFAGEAGGYQDTIARLEEEIRHLKDEMARHLREYQDLLNVKMALDVEIATYRKLLEGEENRISIPMHQTFASALNFRETSPEQRGSEVHTKKTVMIKTIETRDGEVVSEATQQQHEVL
;
A
#
# COMPACT_ATOMS: atom_id res chain seq x y z
N MET A 1 -94.54 -21.05 -83.41
CA MET A 1 -93.79 -21.45 -82.21
C MET A 1 -92.65 -22.41 -82.55
N SER A 2 -92.82 -23.44 -83.39
CA SER A 2 -91.73 -24.39 -83.72
C SER A 2 -90.57 -23.81 -84.54
N LEU A 3 -90.85 -22.94 -85.53
CA LEU A 3 -89.81 -22.38 -86.42
C LEU A 3 -88.78 -21.50 -85.69
N LEU A 4 -89.21 -20.77 -84.67
CA LEU A 4 -88.34 -19.87 -83.89
C LEU A 4 -87.42 -20.65 -82.95
N GLN A 5 -87.88 -21.82 -82.46
CA GLN A 5 -87.08 -22.72 -81.63
C GLN A 5 -85.98 -23.41 -82.45
N GLU A 6 -86.30 -23.80 -83.68
CA GLU A 6 -85.35 -24.43 -84.62
C GLU A 6 -84.30 -23.43 -85.11
N GLU A 7 -84.68 -22.16 -85.36
CA GLU A 7 -83.74 -21.09 -85.72
C GLU A 7 -82.76 -20.76 -84.57
N ILE A 8 -83.22 -20.79 -83.31
CA ILE A 8 -82.36 -20.60 -82.14
C ILE A 8 -81.38 -21.77 -81.99
N GLN A 9 -81.84 -23.02 -82.15
CA GLN A 9 -80.98 -24.20 -82.05
C GLN A 9 -79.88 -24.20 -83.14
N LEU A 10 -80.24 -23.88 -84.38
CA LEU A 10 -79.26 -23.79 -85.47
C LEU A 10 -78.24 -22.67 -85.23
N LYS A 11 -78.66 -21.54 -84.63
CA LYS A 11 -77.74 -20.45 -84.29
C LYS A 11 -76.80 -20.82 -83.14
N GLU A 12 -77.29 -21.54 -82.14
CA GLU A 12 -76.51 -22.03 -81.00
C GLU A 12 -75.50 -23.11 -81.43
N GLU A 13 -75.89 -24.03 -82.33
CA GLU A 13 -74.96 -24.98 -82.95
C GLU A 13 -73.89 -24.28 -83.80
N ALA A 14 -74.26 -23.25 -84.55
CA ALA A 14 -73.30 -22.48 -85.35
C ALA A 14 -72.30 -21.70 -84.46
N GLU A 15 -72.75 -21.11 -83.35
CA GLU A 15 -71.86 -20.46 -82.38
C GLU A 15 -70.94 -21.46 -81.68
N ASN A 16 -71.45 -22.62 -81.28
CA ASN A 16 -70.64 -23.68 -80.67
C ASN A 16 -69.59 -24.23 -81.65
N ASN A 17 -69.95 -24.43 -82.92
CA ASN A 17 -68.99 -24.84 -83.95
C ASN A 17 -67.93 -23.77 -84.24
N LEU A 18 -68.31 -22.49 -84.22
CA LEU A 18 -67.35 -21.38 -84.39
C LEU A 18 -66.41 -21.25 -83.16
N ALA A 19 -66.92 -21.48 -81.96
CA ALA A 19 -66.13 -21.51 -80.72
C ALA A 19 -65.15 -22.68 -80.72
N ALA A 20 -65.57 -23.87 -81.15
CA ALA A 20 -64.70 -25.03 -81.31
C ALA A 20 -63.61 -24.80 -82.36
N PHE A 21 -63.93 -24.17 -83.49
CA PHE A 21 -62.94 -23.84 -84.52
C PHE A 21 -61.93 -22.78 -84.03
N ARG A 22 -62.39 -21.77 -83.28
CA ARG A 22 -61.48 -20.78 -82.67
C ARG A 22 -60.56 -21.41 -81.62
N ALA A 23 -61.04 -22.36 -80.83
CA ALA A 23 -60.22 -23.10 -79.86
C ALA A 23 -59.10 -23.92 -80.53
N VAL A 24 -59.39 -24.56 -81.67
CA VAL A 24 -58.38 -25.27 -82.48
C VAL A 24 -57.40 -24.29 -83.15
N SER A 25 -57.87 -23.12 -83.57
CA SER A 25 -57.04 -22.12 -84.24
C SER A 25 -56.15 -21.30 -83.29
N THR A 26 -56.39 -21.37 -81.97
CA THR A 26 -55.53 -20.78 -80.91
C THR A 26 -54.42 -21.71 -80.39
N CYS A 27 -54.32 -22.96 -80.84
CA CYS A 27 -53.21 -23.88 -80.50
C CYS A 27 -52.15 -24.12 -81.60
N PRO A 28 -51.63 -23.13 -82.36
CA PRO A 28 -50.41 -23.34 -83.17
C PRO A 28 -49.18 -23.70 -82.31
N VAL A 29 -49.07 -23.11 -81.11
CA VAL A 29 -47.92 -23.28 -80.20
C VAL A 29 -47.81 -24.73 -79.69
N ASP A 30 -48.92 -25.41 -79.46
CA ASP A 30 -48.91 -26.79 -78.95
C ASP A 30 -48.59 -27.83 -80.04
N VAL A 31 -48.96 -27.55 -81.30
CA VAL A 31 -48.60 -28.40 -82.44
C VAL A 31 -47.12 -28.25 -82.79
N ASP A 32 -46.61 -27.02 -82.79
CA ASP A 32 -45.18 -26.76 -83.01
C ASP A 32 -44.32 -27.35 -81.86
N ALA A 33 -44.80 -27.26 -80.61
CA ALA A 33 -44.14 -27.91 -79.47
C ALA A 33 -44.17 -29.45 -79.58
N ALA A 34 -45.30 -30.03 -80.00
CA ALA A 34 -45.41 -31.48 -80.19
C ALA A 34 -44.55 -32.00 -81.35
N THR A 35 -44.43 -31.24 -82.44
CA THR A 35 -43.58 -31.61 -83.58
C THR A 35 -42.09 -31.49 -83.24
N LEU A 36 -41.68 -30.44 -82.51
CA LEU A 36 -40.31 -30.33 -81.97
C LEU A 36 -39.97 -31.50 -81.04
N ALA A 37 -40.87 -31.84 -80.11
CA ALA A 37 -40.69 -32.98 -79.22
C ALA A 37 -40.57 -34.31 -79.98
N ARG A 38 -41.33 -34.47 -81.09
CA ARG A 38 -41.23 -35.65 -81.95
C ARG A 38 -39.86 -35.75 -82.63
N ILE A 39 -39.36 -34.65 -83.20
CA ILE A 39 -38.05 -34.60 -83.86
C ILE A 39 -36.92 -34.87 -82.86
N ASP A 40 -37.00 -34.33 -81.64
CA ASP A 40 -36.01 -34.60 -80.59
C ASP A 40 -36.02 -36.06 -80.16
N LEU A 41 -37.19 -36.69 -80.05
CA LEU A 41 -37.32 -38.12 -79.78
C LEU A 41 -36.80 -38.99 -80.93
N GLU A 42 -37.08 -38.63 -82.18
CA GLU A 42 -36.56 -39.32 -83.38
C GLU A 42 -35.01 -39.27 -83.40
N ARG A 43 -34.41 -38.10 -83.17
CA ARG A 43 -32.95 -37.96 -83.03
C ARG A 43 -32.39 -38.77 -81.86
N ARG A 44 -33.11 -38.84 -80.74
CA ARG A 44 -32.68 -39.64 -79.59
C ARG A 44 -32.72 -41.14 -79.90
N ILE A 45 -33.71 -41.59 -80.66
CA ILE A 45 -33.80 -42.98 -81.12
C ILE A 45 -32.64 -43.31 -82.06
N GLU A 46 -32.36 -42.45 -83.05
CA GLU A 46 -31.24 -42.65 -83.98
C GLU A 46 -29.90 -42.70 -83.23
N SER A 47 -29.66 -41.76 -82.32
CA SER A 47 -28.44 -41.75 -81.48
C SER A 47 -28.30 -43.01 -80.63
N LEU A 48 -29.40 -43.51 -80.03
CA LEU A 48 -29.37 -44.75 -79.24
C LEU A 48 -29.14 -45.99 -80.12
N GLN A 49 -29.65 -46.00 -81.35
CA GLN A 49 -29.39 -47.09 -82.30
C GLN A 49 -27.93 -47.13 -82.73
N GLU A 50 -27.31 -45.98 -82.97
CA GLU A 50 -25.87 -45.88 -83.24
C GLU A 50 -25.03 -46.35 -82.05
N GLU A 51 -25.41 -45.97 -80.82
CA GLU A 51 -24.73 -46.41 -79.60
C GLU A 51 -24.82 -47.93 -79.40
N ILE A 52 -25.99 -48.53 -79.64
CA ILE A 52 -26.16 -49.99 -79.58
C ILE A 52 -25.30 -50.68 -80.64
N ALA A 53 -25.25 -50.15 -81.87
CA ALA A 53 -24.42 -50.71 -82.93
C ALA A 53 -22.93 -50.63 -82.59
N PHE A 54 -22.48 -49.52 -82.01
CA PHE A 54 -21.12 -49.33 -81.54
C PHE A 54 -20.76 -50.32 -80.43
N LEU A 55 -21.59 -50.43 -79.39
CA LEU A 55 -21.37 -51.35 -78.26
C LEU A 55 -21.32 -52.81 -78.72
N LYS A 56 -22.18 -53.22 -79.66
CA LYS A 56 -22.12 -54.56 -80.24
C LYS A 56 -20.80 -54.83 -80.95
N LYS A 57 -20.32 -53.87 -81.75
CA LYS A 57 -19.06 -53.99 -82.47
C LYS A 57 -17.87 -54.09 -81.50
N VAL A 58 -17.85 -53.25 -80.46
CA VAL A 58 -16.82 -53.30 -79.41
C VAL A 58 -16.83 -54.64 -78.71
N HIS A 59 -18.00 -55.15 -78.32
CA HIS A 59 -18.11 -56.44 -77.64
C HIS A 59 -17.66 -57.62 -78.52
N GLU A 60 -17.97 -57.59 -79.83
CA GLU A 60 -17.45 -58.59 -80.78
C GLU A 60 -15.92 -58.52 -80.90
N GLU A 61 -15.34 -57.32 -80.85
CA GLU A 61 -13.89 -57.11 -80.83
C GLU A 61 -13.26 -57.68 -79.54
N GLU A 62 -13.84 -57.36 -78.37
CA GLU A 62 -13.41 -57.86 -77.06
C GLU A 62 -13.50 -59.39 -76.96
N ILE A 63 -14.59 -59.99 -77.44
CA ILE A 63 -14.73 -61.46 -77.49
C ILE A 63 -13.63 -62.06 -78.35
N ARG A 64 -13.35 -61.45 -79.51
CA ARG A 64 -12.30 -61.93 -80.43
C ARG A 64 -10.93 -61.85 -79.78
N GLU A 65 -10.65 -60.76 -79.07
CA GLU A 65 -9.39 -60.57 -78.33
C GLU A 65 -9.25 -61.57 -77.17
N LEU A 66 -10.31 -61.78 -76.37
CA LEU A 66 -10.31 -62.78 -75.30
C LEU A 66 -10.17 -64.21 -75.83
N GLN A 67 -10.78 -64.53 -76.98
CA GLN A 67 -10.57 -65.84 -77.63
C GLN A 67 -9.13 -66.03 -78.11
N ALA A 68 -8.50 -64.97 -78.62
CA ALA A 68 -7.08 -64.99 -79.00
C ALA A 68 -6.17 -65.16 -77.77
N GLN A 69 -6.43 -64.42 -76.69
CA GLN A 69 -5.70 -64.56 -75.42
C GLN A 69 -5.87 -65.96 -74.81
N LEU A 70 -7.06 -66.57 -74.89
CA LEU A 70 -7.29 -67.94 -74.42
C LEU A 70 -6.50 -68.96 -75.25
N GLN A 71 -6.43 -68.80 -76.58
CA GLN A 71 -5.60 -69.65 -77.43
C GLN A 71 -4.11 -69.48 -77.13
N GLU A 72 -3.65 -68.27 -76.85
CA GLU A 72 -2.27 -67.98 -76.45
C GLU A 72 -1.93 -68.57 -75.07
N GLN A 73 -2.85 -68.48 -74.10
CA GLN A 73 -2.70 -69.10 -72.78
C GLN A 73 -2.75 -70.63 -72.83
N HIS A 74 -3.56 -71.23 -73.70
CA HIS A 74 -3.61 -72.69 -73.84
C HIS A 74 -2.29 -73.28 -74.38
N ILE A 75 -1.43 -72.46 -74.98
CA ILE A 75 -0.11 -72.86 -75.48
C ILE A 75 1.01 -72.66 -74.42
N GLN A 76 0.76 -71.94 -73.32
CA GLN A 76 1.75 -71.63 -72.28
C GLN A 76 1.57 -72.35 -70.93
N VAL A 77 0.56 -73.20 -70.75
CA VAL A 77 0.27 -73.86 -69.45
C VAL A 77 0.48 -75.37 -69.51
N GLU A 78 1.73 -75.78 -69.66
CA GLU A 78 2.27 -76.99 -69.02
C GLU A 78 3.43 -76.55 -68.13
N MET A 79 3.12 -75.91 -67.00
CA MET A 79 4.09 -75.67 -65.93
C MET A 79 3.50 -76.17 -64.62
N ASP A 80 4.13 -77.21 -64.09
CA ASP A 80 3.76 -77.95 -62.89
C ASP A 80 3.78 -77.01 -61.66
N ILE A 81 2.62 -76.79 -61.03
CA ILE A 81 2.49 -75.93 -59.83
C ILE A 81 2.45 -76.84 -58.61
N SER A 82 3.58 -77.00 -57.93
CA SER A 82 3.62 -77.53 -56.57
C SER A 82 2.85 -76.61 -55.61
N LYS A 83 1.88 -77.15 -54.86
CA LYS A 83 1.06 -76.39 -53.90
C LYS A 83 1.91 -75.80 -52.77
N PRO A 84 1.82 -74.49 -52.47
CA PRO A 84 2.51 -73.89 -51.32
C PRO A 84 1.91 -74.39 -49.98
N ASP A 85 2.76 -74.63 -48.97
CA ASP A 85 2.35 -75.12 -47.65
C ASP A 85 1.65 -74.03 -46.82
N LEU A 86 0.33 -73.92 -47.01
CA LEU A 86 -0.55 -73.00 -46.29
C LEU A 86 -0.50 -73.19 -44.76
N THR A 87 -0.18 -74.39 -44.28
CA THR A 87 -0.14 -74.71 -42.85
C THR A 87 1.03 -74.03 -42.16
N ALA A 88 2.20 -73.98 -42.82
CA ALA A 88 3.35 -73.24 -42.33
C ALA A 88 3.08 -71.72 -42.28
N ALA A 89 2.49 -71.16 -43.34
CA ALA A 89 2.15 -69.73 -43.39
C ALA A 89 1.16 -69.32 -42.28
N LEU A 90 0.13 -70.13 -42.00
CA LEU A 90 -0.81 -69.89 -40.90
C LEU A 90 -0.14 -69.96 -39.52
N ARG A 91 0.84 -70.87 -39.34
CA ARG A 91 1.62 -70.99 -38.10
C ARG A 91 2.49 -69.76 -37.86
N ASP A 92 3.13 -69.25 -38.91
CA ASP A 92 3.95 -68.03 -38.85
C ASP A 92 3.11 -66.78 -38.57
N ILE A 93 1.94 -66.65 -39.22
CA ILE A 93 1.00 -65.56 -38.94
C ILE A 93 0.57 -65.59 -37.47
N ARG A 94 0.24 -66.78 -36.93
CA ARG A 94 -0.11 -66.93 -35.52
C ARG A 94 1.04 -66.54 -34.59
N ALA A 95 2.25 -66.99 -34.86
CA ALA A 95 3.43 -66.64 -34.06
C ALA A 95 3.73 -65.14 -34.10
N GLN A 96 3.55 -64.49 -35.26
CA GLN A 96 3.66 -63.03 -35.36
C GLN A 96 2.58 -62.31 -34.54
N TYR A 97 1.33 -62.76 -34.62
CA TYR A 97 0.24 -62.17 -33.82
C TYR A 97 0.47 -62.35 -32.32
N GLU A 98 0.89 -63.53 -31.88
CA GLU A 98 1.20 -63.79 -30.47
C GLU A 98 2.37 -62.92 -30.00
N SER A 99 3.41 -62.73 -30.83
CA SER A 99 4.53 -61.82 -30.54
C SER A 99 4.08 -60.36 -30.44
N ILE A 100 3.25 -59.89 -31.37
CA ILE A 100 2.72 -58.52 -31.37
C ILE A 100 1.82 -58.30 -30.14
N ALA A 101 0.95 -59.26 -29.82
CA ALA A 101 0.09 -59.18 -28.64
C ALA A 101 0.90 -59.14 -27.34
N ALA A 102 1.91 -60.01 -27.21
CA ALA A 102 2.80 -60.01 -26.05
C ALA A 102 3.58 -58.68 -25.92
N LYS A 103 4.09 -58.13 -27.03
CA LYS A 103 4.74 -56.82 -27.05
C LYS A 103 3.78 -55.70 -26.65
N ASN A 104 2.57 -55.69 -27.20
CA ASN A 104 1.57 -54.67 -26.89
C ASN A 104 1.20 -54.68 -25.39
N ILE A 105 1.03 -55.86 -24.79
CA ILE A 105 0.78 -56.00 -23.35
C ILE A 105 1.96 -55.45 -22.53
N ALA A 106 3.20 -55.85 -22.86
CA ALA A 106 4.37 -55.37 -22.15
C ALA A 106 4.58 -53.85 -22.27
N GLU A 107 4.35 -53.29 -23.46
CA GLU A 107 4.40 -51.85 -23.70
C GLU A 107 3.30 -51.11 -22.94
N ALA A 108 2.08 -51.65 -22.88
CA ALA A 108 1.00 -51.08 -22.09
C ALA A 108 1.32 -51.12 -20.59
N GLU A 109 1.82 -52.23 -20.07
CA GLU A 109 2.23 -52.36 -18.67
C GLU A 109 3.33 -51.36 -18.29
N GLU A 110 4.38 -51.23 -19.12
CA GLU A 110 5.46 -50.28 -18.87
C GLU A 110 4.95 -48.83 -18.96
N TRP A 111 4.07 -48.54 -19.94
CA TRP A 111 3.43 -47.22 -20.04
C TRP A 111 2.59 -46.89 -18.81
N TYR A 112 1.76 -47.83 -18.35
CA TYR A 112 0.96 -47.67 -17.13
C TYR A 112 1.84 -47.48 -15.90
N LYS A 113 2.89 -48.29 -15.76
CA LYS A 113 3.85 -48.20 -14.64
C LYS A 113 4.57 -46.86 -14.63
N SER A 114 5.05 -46.39 -15.79
CA SER A 114 5.63 -45.04 -15.93
C SER A 114 4.62 -43.97 -15.55
N LYS A 115 3.37 -44.08 -16.04
CA LYS A 115 2.34 -43.08 -15.77
C LYS A 115 1.96 -43.01 -14.29
N VAL A 116 1.84 -44.16 -13.63
CA VAL A 116 1.60 -44.23 -12.18
C VAL A 116 2.78 -43.65 -11.42
N SER A 117 4.01 -44.01 -11.78
CA SER A 117 5.22 -43.45 -11.16
C SER A 117 5.28 -41.92 -11.28
N ASP A 118 5.00 -41.38 -12.46
CA ASP A 118 4.98 -39.92 -12.69
C ASP A 118 3.92 -39.22 -11.85
N LEU A 119 2.71 -39.79 -11.78
CA LEU A 119 1.62 -39.25 -10.96
C LEU A 119 1.95 -39.32 -9.46
N THR A 120 2.53 -40.43 -9.00
CA THR A 120 2.99 -40.56 -7.60
C THR A 120 4.09 -39.57 -7.28
N GLN A 121 5.06 -39.37 -8.17
CA GLN A 121 6.13 -38.39 -7.98
C GLN A 121 5.56 -36.96 -7.95
N ALA A 122 4.64 -36.62 -8.84
CA ALA A 122 3.99 -35.31 -8.85
C ALA A 122 3.15 -35.08 -7.57
N ALA A 123 2.42 -36.10 -7.11
CA ALA A 123 1.67 -36.05 -5.86
C ALA A 123 2.58 -35.83 -4.65
N ASN A 124 3.72 -36.53 -4.57
CA ASN A 124 4.71 -36.37 -3.50
C ASN A 124 5.31 -34.96 -3.51
N LYS A 125 5.75 -34.47 -4.68
CA LYS A 125 6.27 -33.10 -4.83
C LYS A 125 5.26 -32.05 -4.38
N ASN A 126 3.98 -32.21 -4.75
CA ASN A 126 2.93 -31.31 -4.31
C ASN A 126 2.67 -31.39 -2.80
N ASN A 127 2.74 -32.59 -2.21
CA ASN A 127 2.60 -32.78 -0.77
C ASN A 127 3.74 -32.11 0.01
N ASP A 128 4.98 -32.26 -0.48
CA ASP A 128 6.17 -31.62 0.10
C ASP A 128 6.09 -30.09 -0.01
N ALA A 129 5.70 -29.56 -1.18
CA ALA A 129 5.49 -28.12 -1.37
C ALA A 129 4.39 -27.57 -0.44
N LEU A 130 3.29 -28.32 -0.27
CA LEU A 130 2.22 -27.95 0.67
C LEU A 130 2.71 -27.98 2.12
N ARG A 131 3.53 -28.97 2.48
CA ARG A 131 4.12 -29.07 3.82
C ARG A 131 5.07 -27.91 4.10
N GLN A 132 5.91 -27.56 3.14
CA GLN A 132 6.82 -26.42 3.24
C GLN A 132 6.05 -25.10 3.38
N ALA A 133 5.06 -24.86 2.52
CA ALA A 133 4.21 -23.66 2.62
C ALA A 133 3.48 -23.55 3.97
N LYS A 134 3.02 -24.67 4.54
CA LYS A 134 2.43 -24.70 5.89
C LYS A 134 3.45 -24.36 6.97
N GLN A 135 4.69 -24.85 6.85
CA GLN A 135 5.75 -24.53 7.80
C GLN A 135 6.11 -23.04 7.73
N GLU A 136 6.31 -22.49 6.53
CA GLU A 136 6.59 -21.06 6.34
C GLU A 136 5.45 -20.19 6.90
N MET A 137 4.19 -20.57 6.66
CA MET A 137 3.04 -19.88 7.26
C MET A 137 3.08 -19.89 8.79
N LEU A 138 3.45 -21.02 9.41
CA LEU A 138 3.58 -21.10 10.88
C LEU A 138 4.74 -20.23 11.39
N GLU A 139 5.87 -20.21 10.69
CA GLU A 139 7.02 -19.37 11.02
C GLU A 139 6.64 -17.88 10.95
N TYR A 140 5.98 -17.44 9.88
CA TYR A 140 5.48 -16.06 9.78
C TYR A 140 4.47 -15.73 10.88
N ARG A 141 3.58 -16.67 11.22
CA ARG A 141 2.64 -16.48 12.34
C ARG A 141 3.38 -16.31 13.68
N HIS A 142 4.43 -17.08 13.91
CA HIS A 142 5.26 -16.93 15.12
C HIS A 142 6.03 -15.60 15.12
N GLN A 143 6.57 -15.17 13.98
CA GLN A 143 7.22 -13.86 13.85
C GLN A 143 6.25 -12.71 14.15
N ILE A 144 5.03 -12.76 13.59
CA ILE A 144 3.98 -11.77 13.87
C ILE A 144 3.69 -11.70 15.37
N GLN A 145 3.54 -12.85 16.03
CA GLN A 145 3.32 -12.88 17.49
C GLN A 145 4.50 -12.28 18.26
N SER A 146 5.74 -12.65 17.90
CA SER A 146 6.95 -12.10 18.51
C SER A 146 7.02 -10.58 18.37
N TYR A 147 6.83 -10.05 17.16
CA TYR A 147 6.85 -8.61 16.91
C TYR A 147 5.70 -7.89 17.62
N THR A 148 4.51 -8.51 17.71
CA THR A 148 3.38 -7.94 18.46
C THR A 148 3.74 -7.80 19.95
N CYS A 149 4.31 -8.85 20.55
CA CYS A 149 4.76 -8.79 21.94
C CYS A 149 5.87 -7.75 22.16
N GLU A 150 6.82 -7.64 21.24
CA GLU A 150 7.89 -6.63 21.30
C GLU A 150 7.33 -5.21 21.20
N ILE A 151 6.38 -4.96 20.30
CA ILE A 151 5.68 -3.67 20.18
C ILE A 151 4.95 -3.33 21.47
N ASP A 152 4.23 -4.27 22.07
CA ASP A 152 3.48 -4.03 23.30
C ASP A 152 4.42 -3.80 24.50
N ALA A 153 5.54 -4.51 24.57
CA ALA A 153 6.59 -4.26 25.57
C ALA A 153 7.18 -2.85 25.41
N LEU A 154 7.55 -2.46 24.18
CA LEU A 154 8.11 -1.14 23.89
C LEU A 154 7.10 -0.02 24.20
N LYS A 155 5.82 -0.20 23.85
CA LYS A 155 4.75 0.74 24.26
C LYS A 155 4.66 0.86 25.77
N GLY A 156 4.70 -0.26 26.50
CA GLY A 156 4.71 -0.24 27.96
C GLY A 156 5.91 0.51 28.54
N THR A 157 7.11 0.33 27.98
CA THR A 157 8.30 1.08 28.41
C THR A 157 8.19 2.57 28.10
N ASN A 158 7.65 2.93 26.92
CA ASN A 158 7.45 4.32 26.53
C ASN A 158 6.45 5.01 27.49
N ASP A 159 5.31 4.37 27.75
CA ASP A 159 4.31 4.88 28.70
C ASP A 159 4.88 5.04 30.11
N SER A 160 5.78 4.14 30.54
CA SER A 160 6.48 4.26 31.83
C SER A 160 7.42 5.46 31.84
N LEU A 161 8.23 5.63 30.79
CA LEU A 161 9.17 6.76 30.68
C LEU A 161 8.44 8.10 30.59
N MET A 162 7.34 8.16 29.83
CA MET A 162 6.50 9.35 29.74
C MET A 162 5.87 9.72 31.08
N ARG A 163 5.45 8.74 31.89
CA ARG A 163 4.99 8.99 33.26
C ARG A 163 6.11 9.52 34.14
N GLN A 164 7.28 8.88 34.13
CA GLN A 164 8.44 9.33 34.92
C GLN A 164 8.84 10.77 34.55
N MET A 165 8.84 11.10 33.26
CA MET A 165 9.15 12.45 32.80
C MET A 165 8.14 13.48 33.35
N ARG A 166 6.83 13.19 33.26
CA ARG A 166 5.79 14.06 33.83
C ARG A 166 5.92 14.21 35.35
N GLU A 167 6.17 13.12 36.07
CA GLU A 167 6.38 13.16 37.52
C GLU A 167 7.60 14.02 37.89
N MET A 168 8.67 13.95 37.10
CA MET A 168 9.86 14.80 37.28
C MET A 168 9.56 16.26 36.96
N GLU A 169 8.84 16.56 35.88
CA GLU A 169 8.40 17.91 35.53
C GLU A 169 7.52 18.52 36.63
N GLU A 170 6.56 17.77 37.15
CA GLU A 170 5.68 18.19 38.26
C GLU A 170 6.48 18.44 39.55
N ARG A 171 7.44 17.57 39.88
CA ARG A 171 8.34 17.76 41.02
C ARG A 171 9.15 19.04 40.89
N PHE A 172 9.81 19.25 39.74
CA PHE A 172 10.60 20.46 39.52
C PHE A 172 9.74 21.72 39.49
N ALA A 173 8.53 21.67 38.93
CA ALA A 173 7.59 22.78 38.98
C ALA A 173 7.21 23.11 40.43
N GLY A 174 6.97 22.09 41.27
CA GLY A 174 6.72 22.25 42.70
C GLY A 174 7.89 22.86 43.46
N GLU A 175 9.11 22.36 43.22
CA GLU A 175 10.34 22.91 43.82
C GLU A 175 10.58 24.36 43.41
N ALA A 176 10.43 24.67 42.12
CA ALA A 176 10.53 26.03 41.60
C ALA A 176 9.51 26.98 42.24
N GLY A 177 8.25 26.53 42.41
CA GLY A 177 7.23 27.26 43.14
C GLY A 177 7.64 27.51 44.60
N GLY A 178 8.13 26.48 45.29
CA GLY A 178 8.62 26.62 46.68
C GLY A 178 9.79 27.60 46.82
N TYR A 179 10.71 27.63 45.84
CA TYR A 179 11.78 28.64 45.81
C TYR A 179 11.22 30.05 45.56
N GLN A 180 10.24 30.22 44.66
CA GLN A 180 9.59 31.51 44.45
C GLN A 180 8.87 32.00 45.71
N ASP A 181 8.14 31.13 46.41
CA ASP A 181 7.48 31.48 47.67
C ASP A 181 8.50 31.89 48.74
N THR A 182 9.64 31.19 48.81
CA THR A 182 10.73 31.52 49.73
C THR A 182 11.34 32.88 49.41
N ILE A 183 11.58 33.17 48.13
CA ILE A 183 12.06 34.48 47.68
C ILE A 183 11.06 35.57 48.05
N ALA A 184 9.76 35.38 47.75
CA ALA A 184 8.71 36.34 48.06
C ALA A 184 8.62 36.65 49.57
N ARG A 185 8.73 35.61 50.42
CA ARG A 185 8.78 35.78 51.88
C ARG A 185 10.00 36.59 52.33
N LEU A 186 11.19 36.29 51.80
CA LEU A 186 12.40 37.03 52.14
C LEU A 186 12.35 38.48 51.66
N GLU A 187 11.78 38.74 50.48
CA GLU A 187 11.57 40.09 49.96
C GLU A 187 10.60 40.90 50.82
N GLU A 188 9.54 40.27 51.34
CA GLU A 188 8.62 40.88 52.31
C GLU A 188 9.34 41.20 53.63
N GLU A 189 10.12 40.27 54.17
CA GLU A 189 10.91 40.50 55.39
C GLU A 189 11.91 41.65 55.22
N ILE A 190 12.58 41.74 54.06
CA ILE A 190 13.46 42.85 53.73
C ILE A 190 12.70 44.18 53.68
N ARG A 191 11.50 44.20 53.06
CA ARG A 191 10.66 45.41 53.03
C ARG A 191 10.23 45.82 54.44
N HIS A 192 9.75 44.89 55.24
CA HIS A 192 9.37 45.13 56.63
C HIS A 192 10.53 45.72 57.44
N LEU A 193 11.71 45.12 57.39
CA LEU A 193 12.89 45.60 58.12
C LEU A 193 13.36 46.99 57.65
N LYS A 194 13.23 47.29 56.35
CA LYS A 194 13.51 48.64 55.82
C LYS A 194 12.54 49.68 56.38
N ASP A 195 11.26 49.35 56.47
CA ASP A 195 10.24 50.24 57.04
C ASP A 195 10.47 50.47 58.54
N GLU A 196 10.82 49.41 59.29
CA GLU A 196 11.21 49.51 60.70
C GLU A 196 12.46 50.38 60.89
N MET A 197 13.49 50.20 60.05
CA MET A 197 14.69 51.02 60.08
C MET A 197 14.35 52.50 59.81
N ALA A 198 13.52 52.79 58.82
CA ALA A 198 13.09 54.15 58.50
C ALA A 198 12.24 54.77 59.62
N ARG A 199 11.48 53.97 60.37
CA ARG A 199 10.76 54.42 61.58
C ARG A 199 11.74 54.78 62.70
N HIS A 200 12.69 53.89 63.01
CA HIS A 200 13.70 54.15 64.04
C HIS A 200 14.57 55.36 63.73
N LEU A 201 14.91 55.58 62.46
CA LEU A 201 15.68 56.76 62.05
C LEU A 201 14.92 58.06 62.29
N ARG A 202 13.59 58.07 62.07
CA ARG A 202 12.73 59.22 62.40
C ARG A 202 12.66 59.44 63.91
N GLU A 203 12.42 58.39 64.68
CA GLU A 203 12.39 58.46 66.15
C GLU A 203 13.71 58.98 66.73
N TYR A 204 14.84 58.55 66.17
CA TYR A 204 16.17 59.02 66.56
C TYR A 204 16.36 60.50 66.23
N GLN A 205 15.93 60.95 65.05
CA GLN A 205 16.01 62.36 64.66
C GLN A 205 15.14 63.24 65.58
N ASP A 206 13.93 62.79 65.93
CA ASP A 206 13.05 63.49 66.85
C ASP A 206 13.68 63.62 68.25
N LEU A 207 14.29 62.53 68.75
CA LEU A 207 15.01 62.55 70.03
C LEU A 207 16.23 63.47 69.98
N LEU A 208 16.97 63.48 68.87
CA LEU A 208 18.09 64.39 68.66
C LEU A 208 17.63 65.85 68.69
N ASN A 209 16.50 66.17 68.05
CA ASN A 209 15.93 67.51 68.06
C ASN A 209 15.59 67.96 69.49
N VAL A 210 14.98 67.07 70.30
CA VAL A 210 14.71 67.33 71.73
C VAL A 210 16.02 67.56 72.50
N LYS A 211 17.05 66.74 72.26
CA LYS A 211 18.36 66.90 72.90
C LYS A 211 18.99 68.24 72.57
N MET A 212 18.93 68.68 71.30
CA MET A 212 19.44 69.98 70.89
C MET A 212 18.69 71.14 71.55
N ALA A 213 17.36 71.04 71.68
CA ALA A 213 16.56 72.02 72.41
C ALA A 213 17.01 72.12 73.89
N LEU A 214 17.22 70.97 74.53
CA LEU A 214 17.74 70.92 75.90
C LEU A 214 19.16 71.49 76.03
N ASP A 215 20.06 71.26 75.07
CA ASP A 215 21.39 71.87 75.09
C ASP A 215 21.32 73.40 75.02
N VAL A 216 20.41 73.93 74.20
CA VAL A 216 20.16 75.37 74.11
C VAL A 216 19.62 75.90 75.44
N GLU A 217 18.65 75.21 76.05
CA GLU A 217 18.14 75.57 77.38
C GLU A 217 19.25 75.55 78.44
N ILE A 218 20.10 74.52 78.47
CA ILE A 218 21.23 74.46 79.41
C ILE A 218 22.20 75.62 79.17
N ALA A 219 22.48 75.97 77.92
CA ALA A 219 23.35 77.10 77.58
C ALA A 219 22.74 78.44 78.03
N THR A 220 21.43 78.64 77.86
CA THR A 220 20.76 79.87 78.34
C THR A 220 20.73 79.93 79.87
N TYR A 221 20.45 78.81 80.55
CA TYR A 221 20.53 78.73 82.01
C TYR A 221 21.94 79.05 82.53
N ARG A 222 23.00 78.50 81.92
CA ARG A 222 24.40 78.82 82.26
C ARG A 222 24.70 80.31 82.12
N LYS A 223 24.27 80.93 81.02
CA LYS A 223 24.48 82.38 80.78
C LYS A 223 23.74 83.26 81.79
N LEU A 224 22.54 82.88 82.22
CA LEU A 224 21.80 83.59 83.27
C LEU A 224 22.51 83.50 84.62
N LEU A 225 23.03 82.32 84.98
CA LEU A 225 23.80 82.08 86.20
C LEU A 225 25.11 82.90 86.23
N GLU A 226 25.87 82.93 85.13
CA GLU A 226 27.06 83.79 84.99
C GLU A 226 26.72 85.29 85.16
N GLY A 227 25.55 85.71 84.67
CA GLY A 227 25.04 87.08 84.85
C GLY A 227 24.68 87.45 86.30
N GLU A 228 24.21 86.47 87.09
CA GLU A 228 23.96 86.64 88.53
C GLU A 228 25.28 86.64 89.33
N GLU A 229 26.24 85.77 88.98
CA GLU A 229 27.55 85.71 89.64
C GLU A 229 28.35 87.02 89.47
N ASN A 230 28.25 87.65 88.30
CA ASN A 230 28.83 88.97 88.03
C ASN A 230 28.16 90.14 88.79
N ARG A 231 26.93 89.96 89.30
CA ARG A 231 26.26 90.95 90.17
C ARG A 231 26.58 90.74 91.65
N ILE A 232 26.91 89.51 92.03
CA ILE A 232 27.21 89.14 93.43
C ILE A 232 28.71 89.27 93.74
N SER A 233 29.60 89.24 92.73
CA SER A 233 31.06 89.36 92.92
C SER A 233 31.66 90.66 92.38
N ILE A 234 32.14 91.52 93.28
CA ILE A 234 33.32 92.38 93.09
C ILE A 234 34.10 92.38 94.41
N PRO A 235 35.45 92.35 94.44
CA PRO A 235 36.38 91.40 93.82
C PRO A 235 37.23 90.72 94.92
N MET A 236 37.66 89.45 94.76
CA MET A 236 38.95 88.99 95.30
C MET A 236 39.43 87.69 94.63
N HIS A 237 40.64 87.80 94.08
CA HIS A 237 41.61 86.77 93.70
C HIS A 237 41.51 86.10 92.32
N GLN A 238 42.35 86.64 91.44
CA GLN A 238 42.97 86.00 90.29
C GLN A 238 43.75 84.73 90.67
N THR A 239 44.00 83.94 89.62
CA THR A 239 45.06 82.90 89.45
C THR A 239 44.71 81.54 90.05
N PHE A 240 44.61 80.43 89.31
CA PHE A 240 45.59 79.83 88.40
C PHE A 240 44.96 78.85 87.39
N ALA A 241 45.56 78.78 86.19
CA ALA A 241 45.89 77.59 85.37
C ALA A 241 44.78 76.54 85.06
N SER A 242 44.66 75.93 83.88
CA SER A 242 45.45 75.88 82.65
C SER A 242 44.72 74.95 81.67
N ALA A 243 44.82 75.27 80.38
CA ALA A 243 44.88 74.38 79.22
C ALA A 243 44.21 72.98 79.32
N LEU A 244 43.10 72.81 78.61
CA LEU A 244 42.77 71.54 77.96
C LEU A 244 42.38 71.80 76.51
N ASN A 245 43.35 71.57 75.63
CA ASN A 245 43.11 71.30 74.22
C ASN A 245 42.30 70.00 74.12
N PHE A 246 41.08 70.08 73.58
CA PHE A 246 40.34 68.90 73.12
C PHE A 246 39.83 69.12 71.69
N ARG A 247 40.79 69.02 70.77
CA ARG A 247 40.75 68.24 69.51
C ARG A 247 39.40 68.19 68.77
N GLU A 248 39.28 69.02 67.74
CA GLU A 248 38.44 68.77 66.57
C GLU A 248 38.88 67.46 65.88
N THR A 249 37.95 66.52 65.74
CA THR A 249 38.06 65.45 64.75
C THR A 249 36.83 65.51 63.85
N SER A 250 37.04 66.05 62.66
CA SER A 250 36.17 65.85 61.50
C SER A 250 36.11 64.37 61.15
N PRO A 251 34.93 63.77 60.93
CA PRO A 251 34.81 62.53 60.19
C PRO A 251 34.47 62.87 58.73
N GLU A 252 35.48 62.86 57.86
CA GLU A 252 35.28 62.57 56.44
C GLU A 252 34.78 61.11 56.33
N GLN A 253 33.48 60.92 56.15
CA GLN A 253 32.97 59.66 55.62
C GLN A 253 33.14 59.66 54.11
N ARG A 254 34.23 59.02 53.65
CA ARG A 254 34.34 58.53 52.27
C ARG A 254 33.20 57.56 52.03
N GLY A 255 32.32 57.90 51.08
CA GLY A 255 31.39 56.95 50.50
C GLY A 255 32.17 55.76 49.97
N SER A 256 32.03 54.61 50.61
CA SER A 256 32.50 53.34 50.08
C SER A 256 31.37 52.81 49.21
N GLU A 257 31.38 53.13 47.91
CA GLU A 257 30.53 52.45 46.94
C GLU A 257 30.98 50.99 46.86
N VAL A 258 30.26 50.13 47.58
CA VAL A 258 30.39 48.68 47.47
C VAL A 258 29.83 48.27 46.11
N HIS A 259 30.68 48.30 45.09
CA HIS A 259 30.36 47.69 43.79
C HIS A 259 30.30 46.17 44.00
N THR A 260 29.09 45.64 44.12
CA THR A 260 28.85 44.20 44.13
C THR A 260 29.07 43.67 42.71
N LYS A 261 30.29 43.23 42.40
CA LYS A 261 30.59 42.52 41.15
C LYS A 261 29.86 41.17 41.15
N LYS A 262 28.73 41.08 40.46
CA LYS A 262 28.10 39.79 40.15
C LYS A 262 28.87 39.14 39.00
N THR A 263 29.44 37.96 39.26
CA THR A 263 30.03 37.11 38.20
C THR A 263 28.99 36.09 37.80
N VAL A 264 28.51 36.16 36.57
CA VAL A 264 27.59 35.17 36.00
C VAL A 264 28.42 34.14 35.24
N MET A 265 28.35 32.88 35.67
CA MET A 265 29.02 31.76 35.00
C MET A 265 27.97 31.01 34.17
N ILE A 266 28.07 31.10 32.85
CA ILE A 266 27.19 30.38 31.94
C ILE A 266 27.89 29.09 31.54
N LYS A 267 27.27 27.96 31.89
CA LYS A 267 27.67 26.62 31.44
C LYS A 267 26.71 26.17 30.36
N THR A 268 27.22 25.90 29.18
CA THR A 268 26.46 25.29 28.08
C THR A 268 26.91 23.83 27.96
N ILE A 269 25.95 22.91 28.07
CA ILE A 269 26.18 21.47 28.02
C ILE A 269 25.39 20.94 26.82
N GLU A 270 26.09 20.39 25.82
CA GLU A 270 25.46 19.64 24.73
C GLU A 270 25.44 18.16 25.07
N THR A 271 24.23 17.59 25.14
CA THR A 271 24.01 16.15 25.32
C THR A 271 23.46 15.52 24.04
N ARG A 272 24.04 14.38 23.66
CA ARG A 272 23.53 13.52 22.58
C ARG A 272 23.46 12.10 23.11
N ASP A 273 22.30 11.46 22.99
CA ASP A 273 22.04 10.10 23.45
C ASP A 273 22.37 9.86 24.95
N GLY A 274 22.20 10.89 25.79
CA GLY A 274 22.40 10.81 27.23
C GLY A 274 23.85 10.97 27.70
N GLU A 275 24.83 11.09 26.79
CA GLU A 275 26.21 11.40 27.13
C GLU A 275 26.55 12.88 26.82
N VAL A 276 27.38 13.48 27.68
CA VAL A 276 27.84 14.88 27.53
C VAL A 276 28.95 14.90 26.48
N VAL A 277 28.69 15.53 25.33
CA VAL A 277 29.61 15.55 24.18
C VAL A 277 30.49 16.79 24.17
N SER A 278 30.05 17.91 24.77
CA SER A 278 30.87 19.11 24.93
C SER A 278 30.45 19.92 26.18
N GLU A 279 31.44 20.43 26.93
CA GLU A 279 31.23 21.37 28.05
C GLU A 279 32.04 22.64 27.78
N ALA A 280 31.35 23.78 27.62
CA ALA A 280 31.97 25.09 27.48
C ALA A 280 31.56 26.00 28.65
N THR A 281 32.54 26.60 29.32
CA THR A 281 32.32 27.57 30.40
C THR A 281 32.83 28.93 29.96
N GLN A 282 31.95 29.93 29.92
CA GLN A 282 32.33 31.30 29.59
C GLN A 282 31.99 32.24 30.76
N GLN A 283 33.01 32.97 31.25
CA GLN A 283 32.84 34.01 32.25
C GLN A 283 32.64 35.36 31.54
N GLN A 284 31.51 36.01 31.79
CA GLN A 284 31.32 37.41 31.41
C GLN A 284 31.41 38.29 32.66
N HIS A 285 32.22 39.34 32.55
CA HIS A 285 32.29 40.40 33.55
C HIS A 285 31.43 41.57 33.08
N GLU A 286 30.27 41.74 33.70
CA GLU A 286 29.49 42.97 33.55
C GLU A 286 29.97 43.97 34.61
N VAL A 287 30.50 45.10 34.15
CA VAL A 287 30.87 46.22 35.00
C VAL A 287 29.71 47.19 34.96
N LEU A 288 28.96 47.29 36.07
CA LEU A 288 28.04 48.40 36.34
C LEU A 288 28.84 49.54 36.99
#